data_AF-A0AAV1J046-F1
#
_entry.id   AF-A0AAV1J046-F1
#
_cell.length_a   1.000
_cell.length_b   1.000
_cell.length_c   1.000
_cell.angle_alpha   90.00
_cell.angle_beta   90.00
_cell.angle_gamma   90.00
#
_symmetry.space_group_name_H-M   'P 1'
#
loop_
_entity.id
_entity.type
_entity.pdbx_description
1 polymer ?
#
loop_
_entity_poly.entity_id
_entity_poly.type
_entity_poly.pdbx_seq_one_letter_code
_entity_poly.pdbx_strand_id
1 'polypeptide(L)'
;MGGKAKQSQRTKNNARPSSSGRSAELLNNVIKTDDVFGMLYKGKTLPTLFPTMTPIIPDHTMTNEFALAFKKLNKKDPITRTKALQELLELVNNSDTEEVVAILPSWGLFYVTLTIDTDHKVRELTQSCHSAIMERCGRRVAPQLKRLLPAWLLAVHDEHAPARSIASNCLKTTFPDQKLNDAITFCKSEIMALIVDNITGNAEAILNKKVEDPDERKVLMARIISSSLQAFCMFLDKILEYQDWVWEEIQTLLNNPAIWKLSANDSHHVRAAWFDAIGHIIQRHHTRLGPQLGGKMATILISQPEKRADVAASRWAALLLLLHVEEWHIWLKKKDLLVKRLFDTIENGGWGDVSLLSNILLPLISKLPDEFLTRDFYTQLFKALFTG
;
A
#
# COMPACT_ATOMS: atom_id res chain seq x y z
N MET A 1 -3.34 -62.09 -64.74
CA MET A 1 -2.75 -60.76 -64.50
C MET A 1 -3.79 -59.92 -63.78
N GLY A 2 -3.58 -59.61 -62.50
CA GLY A 2 -4.55 -58.88 -61.67
C GLY A 2 -4.07 -58.82 -60.23
N GLY A 3 -3.25 -57.83 -59.91
CA GLY A 3 -2.59 -57.64 -58.61
C GLY A 3 -3.54 -57.15 -57.51
N LYS A 4 -3.30 -57.63 -56.29
CA LYS A 4 -3.96 -57.17 -55.05
C LYS A 4 -3.48 -55.76 -54.70
N ALA A 5 -4.41 -54.81 -54.52
CA ALA A 5 -4.13 -53.50 -53.97
C ALA A 5 -4.09 -53.56 -52.42
N LYS A 6 -2.96 -53.13 -51.83
CA LYS A 6 -2.81 -52.87 -50.40
C LYS A 6 -3.55 -51.58 -50.03
N GLN A 7 -4.45 -51.65 -49.06
CA GLN A 7 -5.11 -50.48 -48.50
C GLN A 7 -4.17 -49.84 -47.46
N SER A 8 -3.58 -48.70 -47.81
CA SER A 8 -2.74 -47.90 -46.90
C SER A 8 -3.63 -47.02 -46.02
N GLN A 9 -3.61 -47.28 -44.72
CA GLN A 9 -4.22 -46.40 -43.72
C GLN A 9 -3.29 -45.21 -43.50
N ARG A 10 -3.70 -44.04 -44.01
CA ARG A 10 -2.94 -42.79 -44.00
C ARG A 10 -3.14 -42.10 -42.65
N THR A 11 -2.24 -42.30 -41.69
CA THR A 11 -2.23 -41.56 -40.42
C THR A 11 -1.76 -40.12 -40.67
N LYS A 12 -2.68 -39.17 -40.59
CA LYS A 12 -2.34 -37.74 -40.50
C LYS A 12 -1.87 -37.42 -39.08
N ASN A 13 -0.75 -36.71 -39.02
CA ASN A 13 -0.21 -35.97 -37.89
C ASN A 13 0.55 -36.77 -36.82
N ASN A 14 1.83 -36.42 -36.75
CA ASN A 14 2.83 -36.72 -35.72
C ASN A 14 2.45 -36.08 -34.37
N ALA A 15 1.28 -36.43 -33.80
CA ALA A 15 0.86 -35.97 -32.49
C ALA A 15 1.54 -36.82 -31.40
N ARG A 16 2.54 -36.25 -30.73
CA ARG A 16 3.03 -36.79 -29.45
C ARG A 16 1.86 -36.74 -28.46
N PRO A 17 1.51 -37.84 -27.77
CA PRO A 17 0.52 -37.78 -26.70
C PRO A 17 1.05 -36.86 -25.60
N SER A 18 0.31 -35.81 -25.28
CA SER A 18 0.61 -34.91 -24.16
C SER A 18 0.70 -35.74 -22.88
N SER A 19 1.90 -35.84 -22.31
CA SER A 19 2.11 -36.61 -21.08
C SER A 19 1.39 -35.92 -19.92
N SER A 20 0.18 -36.39 -19.61
CA SER A 20 -0.58 -35.99 -18.42
C SER A 20 0.23 -36.17 -17.13
N GLY A 21 1.17 -37.13 -17.10
CA GLY A 21 2.11 -37.33 -16.00
C GLY A 21 3.00 -36.13 -15.69
N ARG A 22 3.57 -35.46 -16.71
CA ARG A 22 4.43 -34.29 -16.52
C ARG A 22 3.65 -33.04 -16.10
N SER A 23 2.38 -32.97 -16.49
CA SER A 23 1.45 -31.93 -16.03
C SER A 23 1.00 -32.18 -14.58
N ALA A 24 0.81 -33.44 -14.20
CA ALA A 24 0.52 -33.85 -12.83
C ALA A 24 1.73 -33.64 -11.90
N GLU A 25 2.96 -33.86 -12.37
CA GLU A 25 4.18 -33.54 -11.62
C GLU A 25 4.38 -32.03 -11.45
N LEU A 26 4.06 -31.21 -12.46
CA LEU A 26 4.04 -29.75 -12.34
C LEU A 26 2.99 -29.29 -11.32
N LEU A 27 1.79 -29.90 -11.30
CA LEU A 27 0.76 -29.62 -10.29
C LEU A 27 1.14 -30.10 -8.89
N ASN A 28 1.82 -31.24 -8.75
CA ASN A 28 2.30 -31.71 -7.46
C ASN A 28 3.47 -30.86 -6.94
N ASN A 29 4.30 -30.29 -7.82
CA ASN A 29 5.31 -29.30 -7.43
C ASN A 29 4.71 -27.93 -7.08
N VAL A 30 3.52 -27.59 -7.60
CA VAL A 30 2.75 -26.41 -7.19
C VAL A 30 2.30 -26.48 -5.73
N ILE A 31 2.30 -27.66 -5.09
CA ILE A 31 1.97 -27.83 -3.66
C ILE A 31 3.00 -27.12 -2.75
N LYS A 32 4.22 -26.84 -3.23
CA LYS A 32 5.14 -25.88 -2.59
C LYS A 32 4.82 -24.47 -3.09
N THR A 33 3.66 -23.97 -2.70
CA THR A 33 3.01 -22.73 -3.21
C THR A 33 3.79 -21.44 -2.93
N ASP A 34 4.74 -21.44 -2.00
CA ASP A 34 5.47 -20.23 -1.65
C ASP A 34 6.48 -19.81 -2.73
N ASP A 35 7.09 -20.74 -3.47
CA ASP A 35 8.26 -20.42 -4.33
C ASP A 35 7.93 -19.88 -5.73
N VAL A 36 6.70 -20.04 -6.23
CA VAL A 36 6.39 -19.79 -7.66
C VAL A 36 5.57 -18.52 -7.89
N PHE A 37 4.91 -18.00 -6.86
CA PHE A 37 3.91 -16.92 -7.00
C PHE A 37 4.17 -15.70 -6.10
N GLY A 38 5.31 -15.71 -5.41
CA GLY A 38 5.75 -14.60 -4.58
C GLY A 38 6.78 -13.70 -5.25
N MET A 39 6.85 -12.45 -4.83
CA MET A 39 7.98 -11.57 -5.13
C MET A 39 9.18 -12.10 -4.35
N LEU A 40 10.34 -12.16 -5.01
CA LEU A 40 11.61 -12.40 -4.32
C LEU A 40 12.05 -11.11 -3.60
N TYR A 41 11.96 -11.12 -2.28
CA TYR A 41 12.46 -10.06 -1.41
C TYR A 41 13.55 -10.58 -0.49
N LYS A 42 14.78 -10.08 -0.65
CA LYS A 42 15.97 -10.54 0.11
C LYS A 42 16.10 -12.07 0.18
N GLY A 43 15.86 -12.75 -0.95
CA GLY A 43 15.97 -14.21 -1.08
C GLY A 43 14.79 -15.02 -0.54
N LYS A 44 13.74 -14.37 -0.04
CA LYS A 44 12.49 -15.01 0.38
C LYS A 44 11.37 -14.69 -0.61
N THR A 45 10.52 -15.67 -0.88
CA THR A 45 9.31 -15.49 -1.68
C THR A 45 8.18 -14.99 -0.80
N LEU A 46 7.57 -13.86 -1.19
CA LEU A 46 6.53 -13.17 -0.43
C LEU A 46 5.27 -12.93 -1.27
N PRO A 47 4.07 -12.93 -0.67
CA PRO A 47 2.83 -12.65 -1.39
C PRO A 47 2.87 -11.30 -2.13
N THR A 48 2.37 -11.27 -3.37
CA THR A 48 2.30 -10.03 -4.19
C THR A 48 0.87 -9.57 -4.37
N LEU A 49 0.65 -8.26 -4.58
CA LEU A 49 -0.68 -7.72 -4.90
C LEU A 49 -1.25 -8.31 -6.20
N PHE A 50 -0.40 -8.67 -7.14
CA PHE A 50 -0.79 -9.07 -8.48
C PHE A 50 -0.24 -10.45 -8.87
N PRO A 51 -0.74 -11.55 -8.27
CA PRO A 51 -0.36 -12.89 -8.69
C PRO A 51 -0.78 -13.14 -10.16
N THR A 52 -0.01 -13.96 -10.88
CA THR A 52 -0.30 -14.36 -12.27
C THR A 52 -1.59 -15.18 -12.37
N MET A 53 -1.84 -16.03 -11.37
CA MET A 53 -3.08 -16.78 -11.16
C MET A 53 -3.28 -16.93 -9.64
N THR A 54 -4.54 -16.88 -9.19
CA THR A 54 -4.89 -17.28 -7.82
C THR A 54 -5.34 -18.73 -7.85
N PRO A 55 -4.47 -19.70 -7.50
CA PRO A 55 -4.88 -21.10 -7.49
C PRO A 55 -5.98 -21.30 -6.46
N ILE A 56 -7.07 -21.95 -6.87
CA ILE A 56 -7.97 -22.58 -5.90
C ILE A 56 -7.17 -23.77 -5.39
N ILE A 57 -6.62 -23.68 -4.18
CA ILE A 57 -6.02 -24.84 -3.54
C ILE A 57 -7.19 -25.81 -3.32
N PRO A 58 -7.22 -26.98 -3.99
CA PRO A 58 -8.19 -28.01 -3.67
C PRO A 58 -7.77 -28.56 -2.32
N ASP A 59 -8.19 -27.89 -1.25
CA ASP A 59 -8.11 -28.47 0.06
C ASP A 59 -9.28 -29.44 0.17
N HIS A 60 -8.98 -30.71 0.42
CA HIS A 60 -10.00 -31.75 0.60
C HIS A 60 -10.91 -31.49 1.81
N THR A 61 -10.56 -30.48 2.63
CA THR A 61 -11.34 -30.02 3.78
C THR A 61 -12.34 -28.89 3.44
N MET A 62 -12.25 -28.27 2.26
CA MET A 62 -13.16 -27.19 1.86
C MET A 62 -14.46 -27.75 1.25
N THR A 63 -15.60 -27.25 1.71
CA THR A 63 -16.92 -27.65 1.17
C THR A 63 -17.09 -27.20 -0.29
N ASN A 64 -18.00 -27.85 -1.01
CA ASN A 64 -18.28 -27.53 -2.40
C ASN A 64 -18.82 -26.10 -2.57
N GLU A 65 -19.60 -25.63 -1.60
CA GLU A 65 -20.18 -24.29 -1.57
C GLU A 65 -19.08 -23.21 -1.52
N PHE A 66 -18.12 -23.37 -0.61
CA PHE A 66 -16.96 -22.47 -0.53
C PHE A 66 -16.12 -22.54 -1.81
N ALA A 67 -15.85 -23.75 -2.32
CA ALA A 67 -15.09 -23.93 -3.56
C ALA A 67 -15.73 -23.20 -4.75
N LEU A 68 -17.07 -23.27 -4.86
CA LEU A 68 -17.83 -22.58 -5.90
C LEU A 68 -17.79 -21.06 -5.72
N ALA A 69 -17.93 -20.55 -4.50
CA ALA A 69 -17.81 -19.11 -4.21
C ALA A 69 -16.42 -18.58 -4.63
N PHE A 70 -15.33 -19.24 -4.22
CA PHE A 70 -13.96 -18.87 -4.63
C PHE A 70 -13.75 -18.93 -6.14
N LYS A 71 -14.33 -19.92 -6.82
CA LYS A 71 -14.27 -20.01 -8.29
C LYS A 71 -14.93 -18.83 -8.97
N LYS A 72 -16.02 -18.28 -8.42
CA LYS A 72 -16.68 -17.08 -8.94
C LYS A 72 -15.84 -15.82 -8.72
N LEU A 73 -15.02 -15.75 -7.65
CA LEU A 73 -14.13 -14.61 -7.39
C LEU A 73 -13.01 -14.43 -8.44
N ASN A 74 -12.63 -15.49 -9.16
CA ASN A 74 -11.66 -15.43 -10.26
C ASN A 74 -12.20 -14.77 -11.54
N LYS A 75 -13.48 -14.38 -11.57
CA LYS A 75 -14.08 -13.71 -12.73
C LYS A 75 -13.64 -12.24 -12.78
N LYS A 76 -13.46 -11.73 -14.01
CA LYS A 76 -13.07 -10.32 -14.25
C LYS A 76 -14.21 -9.34 -13.98
N ASP A 77 -15.46 -9.76 -14.16
CA ASP A 77 -16.64 -8.92 -14.04
C ASP A 77 -16.90 -8.53 -12.56
N PRO A 78 -16.94 -7.21 -12.22
CA PRO A 78 -17.11 -6.75 -10.84
C PRO A 78 -18.48 -7.11 -10.24
N ILE A 79 -19.53 -7.21 -11.05
CA ILE A 79 -20.87 -7.62 -10.58
C ILE A 79 -20.84 -9.08 -10.13
N THR A 80 -20.20 -9.95 -10.90
CA THR A 80 -20.03 -11.36 -10.56
C THR A 80 -19.21 -11.53 -9.27
N ARG A 81 -18.14 -10.75 -9.10
CA ARG A 81 -17.34 -10.75 -7.86
C ARG A 81 -18.13 -10.22 -6.66
N THR A 82 -18.92 -9.17 -6.85
CA THR A 82 -19.83 -8.62 -5.82
C THR A 82 -20.80 -9.68 -5.32
N LYS A 83 -21.49 -10.38 -6.23
CA LYS A 83 -22.41 -11.47 -5.87
C LYS A 83 -21.71 -12.62 -5.17
N ALA A 84 -20.52 -13.00 -5.66
CA ALA A 84 -19.71 -14.05 -5.04
C ALA A 84 -19.24 -13.70 -3.63
N LEU A 85 -18.90 -12.43 -3.37
CA LEU A 85 -18.56 -11.95 -2.03
C LEU A 85 -19.77 -11.94 -1.09
N GLN A 86 -20.95 -11.56 -1.58
CA GLN A 86 -22.18 -11.63 -0.79
C GLN A 86 -22.52 -13.08 -0.39
N GLU A 87 -22.46 -14.01 -1.34
CA GLU A 87 -22.64 -15.44 -1.10
C GLU A 87 -21.58 -15.98 -0.13
N LEU A 88 -20.32 -15.60 -0.29
CA LEU A 88 -19.25 -15.98 0.63
C LEU A 88 -19.49 -15.46 2.05
N LEU A 89 -19.94 -14.22 2.19
CA LEU A 89 -20.27 -13.62 3.49
C LEU A 89 -21.41 -14.39 4.17
N GLU A 90 -22.46 -14.71 3.43
CA GLU A 90 -23.58 -15.51 3.93
C GLU A 90 -23.11 -16.91 4.36
N LEU A 91 -22.28 -17.58 3.54
CA LEU A 91 -21.67 -18.87 3.89
C LEU A 91 -20.85 -18.78 5.18
N VAL A 92 -19.96 -17.80 5.32
CA VAL A 92 -19.13 -17.62 6.52
C VAL A 92 -19.99 -17.42 7.78
N ASN A 93 -21.09 -16.68 7.67
CA ASN A 93 -21.98 -16.42 8.81
C ASN A 93 -22.78 -17.67 9.23
N ASN A 94 -23.11 -18.53 8.27
CA ASN A 94 -23.99 -19.70 8.50
C ASN A 94 -23.25 -21.04 8.64
N SER A 95 -21.94 -21.09 8.34
CA SER A 95 -21.11 -22.31 8.43
C SER A 95 -20.57 -22.52 9.84
N ASP A 96 -20.04 -23.71 10.12
CA ASP A 96 -19.33 -23.98 11.36
C ASP A 96 -17.93 -23.35 11.35
N THR A 97 -17.40 -23.08 12.55
CA THR A 97 -16.10 -22.38 12.68
C THR A 97 -14.95 -23.15 12.04
N GLU A 98 -14.97 -24.48 12.10
CA GLU A 98 -13.93 -25.31 11.47
C GLU A 98 -13.97 -25.24 9.93
N GLU A 99 -15.16 -25.10 9.33
CA GLU A 99 -15.30 -24.89 7.88
C GLU A 99 -14.74 -23.53 7.46
N VAL A 100 -14.98 -22.48 8.26
CA VAL A 100 -14.42 -21.15 8.00
C VAL A 100 -12.89 -21.13 8.19
N VAL A 101 -12.37 -21.91 9.14
CA VAL A 101 -10.92 -22.07 9.33
C VAL A 101 -10.29 -22.77 8.13
N ALA A 102 -10.95 -23.80 7.57
CA ALA A 102 -10.46 -24.55 6.41
C ALA A 102 -10.28 -23.65 5.17
N ILE A 103 -11.05 -22.57 5.02
CA ILE A 103 -10.92 -21.66 3.88
C ILE A 103 -9.83 -20.59 4.03
N LEU A 104 -9.19 -20.46 5.20
CA LEU A 104 -8.20 -19.41 5.47
C LEU A 104 -7.04 -19.36 4.45
N PRO A 105 -6.44 -20.48 4.01
CA PRO A 105 -5.38 -20.45 2.99
C PRO A 105 -5.87 -19.87 1.66
N SER A 106 -7.06 -20.28 1.22
CA SER A 106 -7.69 -19.77 -0.01
C SER A 106 -8.05 -18.30 0.12
N TRP A 107 -8.66 -17.91 1.24
CA TRP A 107 -8.98 -16.52 1.54
C TRP A 107 -7.72 -15.64 1.51
N GLY A 108 -6.62 -16.10 2.10
CA GLY A 108 -5.33 -15.41 2.09
C GLY A 108 -4.84 -15.05 0.69
N LEU A 109 -5.07 -15.92 -0.29
CA LEU A 109 -4.67 -15.65 -1.68
C LEU A 109 -5.59 -14.64 -2.37
N PHE A 110 -6.90 -14.76 -2.20
CA PHE A 110 -7.87 -13.86 -2.83
C PHE A 110 -7.88 -12.47 -2.19
N TYR A 111 -7.76 -12.40 -0.87
CA TYR A 111 -7.84 -11.16 -0.11
C TYR A 111 -6.86 -10.10 -0.60
N VAL A 112 -5.62 -10.51 -0.90
CA VAL A 112 -4.56 -9.61 -1.35
C VAL A 112 -4.92 -8.93 -2.67
N THR A 113 -5.49 -9.67 -3.63
CA THR A 113 -5.89 -9.11 -4.93
C THR A 113 -7.21 -8.32 -4.84
N LEU A 114 -8.18 -8.81 -4.08
CA LEU A 114 -9.49 -8.18 -3.97
C LEU A 114 -9.45 -6.87 -3.16
N THR A 115 -8.49 -6.73 -2.25
CA THR A 115 -8.30 -5.50 -1.48
C THR A 115 -7.98 -4.30 -2.36
N ILE A 116 -7.34 -4.51 -3.51
CA ILE A 116 -6.97 -3.45 -4.45
C ILE A 116 -7.86 -3.44 -5.70
N ASP A 117 -9.03 -4.07 -5.65
CA ASP A 117 -9.93 -4.13 -6.81
C ASP A 117 -10.27 -2.73 -7.35
N THR A 118 -10.45 -2.59 -8.66
CA THR A 118 -10.81 -1.30 -9.24
C THR A 118 -12.20 -0.86 -8.78
N ASP A 119 -13.11 -1.82 -8.60
CA ASP A 119 -14.48 -1.57 -8.16
C ASP A 119 -14.56 -1.38 -6.64
N HIS A 120 -15.10 -0.23 -6.22
CA HIS A 120 -15.19 0.13 -4.80
C HIS A 120 -16.13 -0.77 -4.00
N LYS A 121 -17.17 -1.33 -4.64
CA LYS A 121 -18.12 -2.23 -3.98
C LYS A 121 -17.49 -3.61 -3.75
N VAL A 122 -16.68 -4.09 -4.69
CA VAL A 122 -15.86 -5.30 -4.49
C VAL A 122 -14.92 -5.11 -3.31
N ARG A 123 -14.23 -3.96 -3.20
CA ARG A 123 -13.35 -3.67 -2.05
C ARG A 123 -14.11 -3.63 -0.72
N GLU A 124 -15.26 -2.96 -0.67
CA GLU A 124 -16.11 -2.88 0.52
C GLU A 124 -16.58 -4.27 1.02
N LEU A 125 -17.10 -5.09 0.10
CA LEU A 125 -17.54 -6.44 0.43
C LEU A 125 -16.37 -7.36 0.80
N THR A 126 -15.19 -7.14 0.21
CA THR A 126 -13.97 -7.86 0.57
C THR A 126 -13.62 -7.61 2.04
N GLN A 127 -13.72 -6.36 2.51
CA GLN A 127 -13.48 -6.07 3.93
C GLN A 127 -14.59 -6.61 4.84
N SER A 128 -15.83 -6.67 4.34
CA SER A 128 -16.95 -7.30 5.07
C SER A 128 -16.71 -8.80 5.29
N CYS A 129 -16.36 -9.52 4.22
CA CYS A 129 -15.96 -10.93 4.31
C CYS A 129 -14.72 -11.11 5.20
N HIS A 130 -13.71 -10.24 5.05
CA HIS A 130 -12.51 -10.31 5.88
C HIS A 130 -12.89 -10.21 7.36
N SER A 131 -13.74 -9.25 7.73
CA SER A 131 -14.20 -9.07 9.11
C SER A 131 -14.92 -10.29 9.66
N ALA A 132 -15.87 -10.85 8.91
CA ALA A 132 -16.58 -12.06 9.33
C ALA A 132 -15.62 -13.25 9.51
N ILE A 133 -14.67 -13.43 8.59
CA ILE A 133 -13.68 -14.52 8.68
C ILE A 133 -12.76 -14.32 9.90
N MET A 134 -12.27 -13.10 10.16
CA MET A 134 -11.41 -12.82 11.32
C MET A 134 -12.16 -13.11 12.63
N GLU A 135 -13.42 -12.69 12.71
CA GLU A 135 -14.28 -12.91 13.88
C GLU A 135 -14.51 -14.40 14.14
N ARG A 136 -14.88 -15.17 13.11
CA ARG A 136 -15.10 -16.62 13.24
C ARG A 136 -13.82 -17.39 13.56
N CYS A 137 -12.70 -17.05 12.92
CA CYS A 137 -11.45 -17.80 13.06
C CYS A 137 -10.66 -17.44 14.33
N GLY A 138 -10.76 -16.21 14.83
CA GLY A 138 -10.02 -15.75 16.00
C GLY A 138 -8.51 -16.01 15.88
N ARG A 139 -7.92 -16.61 16.92
CA ARG A 139 -6.46 -16.88 16.96
C ARG A 139 -5.96 -17.83 15.85
N ARG A 140 -6.85 -18.63 15.23
CA ARG A 140 -6.50 -19.56 14.15
C ARG A 140 -6.07 -18.86 12.86
N VAL A 141 -6.27 -17.54 12.77
CA VAL A 141 -5.75 -16.71 11.66
C VAL A 141 -4.23 -16.57 11.69
N ALA A 142 -3.59 -16.72 12.86
CA ALA A 142 -2.16 -16.41 13.04
C ALA A 142 -1.22 -17.01 11.96
N PRO A 143 -1.39 -18.26 11.47
CA PRO A 143 -0.56 -18.82 10.41
C PRO A 143 -0.65 -18.07 9.06
N GLN A 144 -1.77 -17.39 8.80
CA GLN A 144 -2.00 -16.62 7.57
C GLN A 144 -1.66 -15.13 7.70
N LEU A 145 -1.31 -14.67 8.91
CA LEU A 145 -1.22 -13.23 9.18
C LEU A 145 -0.16 -12.53 8.33
N LYS A 146 0.99 -13.17 8.09
CA LYS A 146 2.05 -12.66 7.21
C LYS A 146 1.61 -12.44 5.76
N ARG A 147 0.56 -13.13 5.32
CA ARG A 147 -0.04 -12.95 3.99
C ARG A 147 -1.17 -11.91 3.99
N LEU A 148 -1.97 -11.89 5.05
CA LEU A 148 -3.15 -11.03 5.16
C LEU A 148 -2.81 -9.59 5.57
N LEU A 149 -2.01 -9.43 6.63
CA LEU A 149 -1.81 -8.15 7.29
C LEU A 149 -1.22 -7.07 6.37
N PRO A 150 -0.24 -7.35 5.49
CA PRO A 150 0.28 -6.33 4.57
C PRO A 150 -0.83 -5.66 3.74
N ALA A 151 -1.65 -6.44 3.01
CA ALA A 151 -2.75 -5.90 2.22
C ALA A 151 -3.83 -5.26 3.10
N TRP A 152 -4.06 -5.80 4.30
CA TRP A 152 -5.02 -5.23 5.24
C TRP A 152 -4.64 -3.82 5.69
N LEU A 153 -3.34 -3.55 5.92
CA LEU A 153 -2.86 -2.22 6.24
C LEU A 153 -3.04 -1.23 5.08
N LEU A 154 -3.12 -1.69 3.83
CA LEU A 154 -3.50 -0.82 2.72
C LEU A 154 -5.01 -0.52 2.78
N ALA A 155 -5.84 -1.51 3.11
CA ALA A 155 -7.30 -1.38 3.15
C ALA A 155 -7.80 -0.36 4.19
N VAL A 156 -7.10 -0.19 5.32
CA VAL A 156 -7.46 0.84 6.32
C VAL A 156 -7.21 2.27 5.82
N HIS A 157 -6.61 2.41 4.65
CA HIS A 157 -6.31 3.67 3.98
C HIS A 157 -7.04 3.80 2.62
N ASP A 158 -8.09 3.01 2.38
CA ASP A 158 -8.90 3.12 1.16
C ASP A 158 -9.58 4.49 1.06
N GLU A 159 -9.64 5.04 -0.16
CA GLU A 159 -10.35 6.27 -0.47
C GLU A 159 -11.88 6.10 -0.33
N HIS A 160 -12.39 4.89 -0.59
CA HIS A 160 -13.80 4.55 -0.40
C HIS A 160 -14.07 4.38 1.09
N ALA A 161 -14.73 5.37 1.69
CA ALA A 161 -14.95 5.45 3.13
C ALA A 161 -15.58 4.19 3.76
N PRO A 162 -16.60 3.54 3.14
CA PRO A 162 -17.13 2.28 3.67
C PRO A 162 -16.09 1.16 3.78
N ALA A 163 -15.28 0.92 2.75
CA ALA A 163 -14.24 -0.12 2.77
C ALA A 163 -13.21 0.15 3.89
N ARG A 164 -12.72 1.39 3.96
CA ARG A 164 -11.78 1.84 5.00
C ARG A 164 -12.35 1.69 6.40
N SER A 165 -13.60 2.08 6.62
CA SER A 165 -14.24 2.00 7.94
C SER A 165 -14.35 0.55 8.40
N ILE A 166 -14.77 -0.36 7.52
CA ILE A 166 -14.89 -1.79 7.84
C ILE A 166 -13.51 -2.39 8.14
N ALA A 167 -12.51 -2.12 7.29
CA ALA A 167 -11.14 -2.60 7.50
C ALA A 167 -10.56 -2.09 8.83
N SER A 168 -10.76 -0.80 9.13
CA SER A 168 -10.27 -0.18 10.37
C SER A 168 -10.93 -0.76 11.61
N ASN A 169 -12.24 -0.98 11.56
CA ASN A 169 -12.99 -1.58 12.66
C ASN A 169 -12.57 -3.03 12.87
N CYS A 170 -12.46 -3.82 11.80
CA CYS A 170 -11.98 -5.20 11.86
C CYS A 170 -10.59 -5.28 12.50
N LEU A 171 -9.71 -4.33 12.17
CA LEU A 171 -8.34 -4.33 12.69
C LEU A 171 -8.32 -4.00 14.19
N LYS A 172 -9.13 -3.02 14.62
CA LYS A 172 -9.32 -2.67 16.04
C LYS A 172 -9.93 -3.82 16.85
N THR A 173 -10.92 -4.54 16.31
CA THR A 173 -11.57 -5.66 17.00
C THR A 173 -10.68 -6.90 17.06
N THR A 174 -9.92 -7.17 16.00
CA THR A 174 -9.02 -8.34 15.93
C THR A 174 -7.76 -8.14 16.79
N PHE A 175 -7.23 -6.91 16.83
CA PHE A 175 -6.01 -6.57 17.57
C PHE A 175 -6.26 -5.42 18.56
N PRO A 176 -6.99 -5.67 19.67
CA PRO A 176 -7.19 -4.67 20.70
C PRO A 176 -5.88 -4.31 21.42
N ASP A 177 -5.85 -3.12 22.02
CA ASP A 177 -4.73 -2.58 22.79
C ASP A 177 -3.42 -2.55 21.97
N GLN A 178 -2.32 -3.05 22.54
CA GLN A 178 -1.00 -3.06 21.92
C GLN A 178 -0.80 -4.23 20.94
N LYS A 179 -1.76 -5.14 20.80
CA LYS A 179 -1.61 -6.36 19.98
C LYS A 179 -1.38 -6.05 18.49
N LEU A 180 -1.85 -4.90 18.02
CA LEU A 180 -1.58 -4.47 16.66
C LEU A 180 -0.08 -4.23 16.45
N ASN A 181 0.61 -3.65 17.43
CA ASN A 181 2.05 -3.42 17.35
C ASN A 181 2.80 -4.76 17.30
N ASP A 182 2.36 -5.76 18.07
CA ASP A 182 2.94 -7.11 18.04
C ASP A 182 2.72 -7.78 16.68
N ALA A 183 1.50 -7.68 16.13
CA ALA A 183 1.16 -8.20 14.82
C ALA A 183 1.99 -7.55 13.70
N ILE A 184 2.11 -6.22 13.73
CA ILE A 184 2.96 -5.46 12.80
C ILE A 184 4.43 -5.87 12.94
N THR A 185 4.92 -6.02 14.17
CA THR A 185 6.30 -6.46 14.43
C THR A 185 6.56 -7.88 13.91
N PHE A 186 5.58 -8.77 14.08
CA PHE A 186 5.64 -10.15 13.58
C PHE A 186 5.65 -10.22 12.04
N CYS A 187 4.92 -9.32 11.37
CA CYS A 187 4.80 -9.25 9.90
C CYS A 187 5.68 -8.18 9.25
N LYS A 188 6.63 -7.59 9.98
CA LYS A 188 7.35 -6.38 9.53
C LYS A 188 8.05 -6.53 8.17
N SER A 189 8.64 -7.71 7.91
CA SER A 189 9.33 -7.98 6.65
C SER A 189 8.38 -8.07 5.48
N GLU A 190 7.22 -8.69 5.69
CA GLU A 190 6.19 -8.83 4.66
C GLU A 190 5.50 -7.49 4.36
N ILE A 191 5.26 -6.68 5.39
CA ILE A 191 4.74 -5.31 5.26
C ILE A 191 5.70 -4.44 4.44
N MET A 192 6.98 -4.38 4.84
CA MET A 192 7.97 -3.55 4.15
C MET A 192 8.22 -4.01 2.72
N ALA A 193 8.28 -5.31 2.47
CA ALA A 193 8.44 -5.85 1.12
C ALA A 193 7.31 -5.41 0.18
N LEU A 194 6.05 -5.48 0.65
CA LEU A 194 4.89 -5.04 -0.13
C LEU A 194 4.96 -3.54 -0.45
N ILE A 195 5.29 -2.72 0.54
CA ILE A 195 5.41 -1.26 0.39
C ILE A 195 6.51 -0.91 -0.61
N VAL A 196 7.68 -1.54 -0.49
CA VAL A 196 8.81 -1.30 -1.40
C VAL A 196 8.45 -1.73 -2.82
N ASP A 197 7.81 -2.88 -3.03
CA ASP A 197 7.38 -3.34 -4.36
C ASP A 197 6.35 -2.39 -5.00
N ASN A 198 5.36 -1.95 -4.23
CA ASN A 198 4.32 -1.06 -4.74
C ASN A 198 4.88 0.29 -5.19
N ILE A 199 5.92 0.80 -4.50
CA ILE A 199 6.52 2.10 -4.80
C ILE A 199 7.63 2.00 -5.87
N THR A 200 8.43 0.93 -5.83
CA THR A 200 9.68 0.84 -6.59
C THR A 200 9.73 -0.30 -7.60
N GLY A 201 8.82 -1.26 -7.47
CA GLY A 201 8.80 -2.49 -8.23
C GLY A 201 8.01 -2.37 -9.53
N ASN A 202 7.39 -3.48 -9.92
CA ASN A 202 6.80 -3.64 -11.25
C ASN A 202 5.26 -3.49 -11.27
N ALA A 203 4.65 -2.97 -10.21
CA ALA A 203 3.20 -2.83 -10.10
C ALA A 203 2.58 -2.15 -11.33
N GLU A 204 3.16 -1.06 -11.80
CA GLU A 204 2.69 -0.34 -13.00
C GLU A 204 2.76 -1.20 -14.27
N ALA A 205 3.88 -1.93 -14.47
CA ALA A 205 4.05 -2.82 -15.61
C ALA A 205 3.05 -4.00 -15.59
N ILE A 206 2.69 -4.48 -14.40
CA ILE A 206 1.68 -5.54 -14.24
C ILE A 206 0.28 -4.98 -14.50
N LEU A 207 -0.04 -3.79 -13.98
CA LEU A 207 -1.31 -3.12 -14.22
C LEU A 207 -1.55 -2.83 -15.69
N ASN A 208 -0.51 -2.42 -16.43
CA ASN A 208 -0.57 -2.23 -17.89
C ASN A 208 -1.03 -3.48 -18.66
N LYS A 209 -0.88 -4.68 -18.08
CA LYS A 209 -1.36 -5.95 -18.67
C LYS A 209 -2.75 -6.36 -18.18
N LYS A 210 -3.17 -5.87 -16.99
CA LYS A 210 -4.39 -6.33 -16.30
C LYS A 210 -5.59 -5.41 -16.45
N VAL A 211 -5.35 -4.11 -16.61
CA VAL A 211 -6.40 -3.08 -16.67
C VAL A 211 -6.25 -2.36 -18.02
N GLU A 212 -7.30 -2.41 -18.84
CA GLU A 212 -7.26 -1.90 -20.22
C GLU A 212 -7.38 -0.37 -20.29
N ASP A 213 -8.22 0.21 -19.45
CA ASP A 213 -8.43 1.66 -19.38
C ASP A 213 -7.22 2.38 -18.73
N PRO A 214 -6.53 3.27 -19.46
CA PRO A 214 -5.43 4.07 -18.91
C PRO A 214 -5.79 4.95 -17.72
N ASP A 215 -7.00 5.49 -17.67
CA ASP A 215 -7.40 6.39 -16.59
C ASP A 215 -7.76 5.60 -15.33
N GLU A 216 -8.44 4.45 -15.49
CA GLU A 216 -8.64 3.48 -14.40
C GLU A 216 -7.30 2.98 -13.84
N ARG A 217 -6.29 2.73 -14.71
CA ARG A 217 -4.92 2.37 -14.28
C ARG A 217 -4.28 3.45 -13.42
N LYS A 218 -4.35 4.73 -13.84
CA LYS A 218 -3.77 5.84 -13.10
C LYS A 218 -4.41 5.99 -11.72
N VAL A 219 -5.74 5.90 -11.65
CA VAL A 219 -6.49 5.98 -10.40
C VAL A 219 -6.11 4.82 -9.47
N LEU A 220 -6.08 3.59 -9.99
CA LEU A 220 -5.68 2.41 -9.23
C LEU A 220 -4.24 2.52 -8.71
N MET A 221 -3.29 2.92 -9.57
CA MET A 221 -1.88 3.08 -9.17
C MET A 221 -1.72 4.16 -8.12
N ALA A 222 -2.41 5.30 -8.27
CA ALA A 222 -2.39 6.36 -7.28
C ALA A 222 -2.91 5.88 -5.92
N ARG A 223 -4.00 5.10 -5.90
CA ARG A 223 -4.55 4.51 -4.67
C ARG A 223 -3.60 3.50 -4.03
N ILE A 224 -2.96 2.63 -4.82
CA ILE A 224 -1.98 1.66 -4.30
C ILE A 224 -0.79 2.39 -3.67
N ILE A 225 -0.26 3.42 -4.34
CA ILE A 225 0.87 4.19 -3.83
C ILE A 225 0.48 4.96 -2.55
N SER A 226 -0.63 5.69 -2.56
CA SER A 226 -1.05 6.50 -1.41
C SER A 226 -1.35 5.62 -0.19
N SER A 227 -2.07 4.50 -0.36
CA SER A 227 -2.33 3.54 0.72
C SER A 227 -1.06 2.85 1.21
N SER A 228 -0.08 2.56 0.34
CA SER A 228 1.21 1.99 0.75
C SER A 228 2.03 2.97 1.58
N LEU A 229 2.05 4.26 1.22
CA LEU A 229 2.73 5.30 1.99
C LEU A 229 2.05 5.54 3.34
N GLN A 230 0.71 5.52 3.40
CA GLN A 230 -0.01 5.66 4.67
C GLN A 230 0.15 4.42 5.57
N ALA A 231 0.14 3.22 4.98
CA ALA A 231 0.47 1.99 5.69
C ALA A 231 1.92 2.01 6.22
N PHE A 232 2.84 2.63 5.49
CA PHE A 232 4.21 2.88 5.94
C PHE A 232 4.27 3.84 7.12
N CYS A 233 3.51 4.94 7.12
CA CYS A 233 3.40 5.83 8.28
C CYS A 233 2.87 5.07 9.51
N MET A 234 1.79 4.30 9.35
CA MET A 234 1.25 3.47 10.43
C MET A 234 2.27 2.43 10.93
N PHE A 235 2.99 1.77 10.01
CA PHE A 235 4.05 0.84 10.33
C PHE A 235 5.13 1.50 11.20
N LEU A 236 5.59 2.69 10.80
CA LEU A 236 6.56 3.45 11.57
C LEU A 236 6.01 3.77 12.96
N ASP A 237 4.80 4.33 13.08
CA ASP A 237 4.20 4.69 14.37
C ASP A 237 4.09 3.52 15.35
N LYS A 238 3.81 2.31 14.84
CA LYS A 238 3.55 1.13 15.67
C LYS A 238 4.79 0.31 16.00
N ILE A 239 5.85 0.41 15.22
CA ILE A 239 7.10 -0.29 15.56
C ILE A 239 7.77 0.43 16.74
N LEU A 240 7.96 -0.26 17.85
CA LEU A 240 8.46 0.36 19.10
C LEU A 240 9.99 0.50 19.11
N GLU A 241 10.69 -0.27 18.28
CA GLU A 241 12.14 -0.31 18.28
C GLU A 241 12.75 0.45 17.09
N TYR A 242 13.74 1.30 17.38
CA TYR A 242 14.68 1.85 16.40
C TYR A 242 15.64 0.75 15.94
N GLN A 243 15.13 -0.26 15.25
CA GLN A 243 15.97 -1.35 14.76
C GLN A 243 16.76 -0.87 13.54
N ASP A 244 18.04 -1.25 13.48
CA ASP A 244 18.88 -1.05 12.28
C ASP A 244 18.23 -1.64 11.03
N TRP A 245 17.54 -2.77 11.19
CA TRP A 245 16.76 -3.39 10.12
C TRP A 245 15.73 -2.42 9.51
N VAL A 246 14.97 -1.68 10.32
CA VAL A 246 13.97 -0.72 9.80
C VAL A 246 14.67 0.36 8.98
N TRP A 247 15.81 0.85 9.44
CA TRP A 247 16.58 1.85 8.71
C TRP A 247 17.13 1.31 7.39
N GLU A 248 17.63 0.08 7.32
CA GLU A 248 18.09 -0.55 6.07
C GLU A 248 16.97 -0.64 5.02
N GLU A 249 15.75 -0.96 5.45
CA GLU A 249 14.57 -1.02 4.59
C GLU A 249 14.18 0.38 4.09
N ILE A 250 14.22 1.39 4.97
CA ILE A 250 14.02 2.80 4.61
C ILE A 250 15.09 3.25 3.60
N GLN A 251 16.36 2.89 3.80
CA GLN A 251 17.43 3.22 2.87
C GLN A 251 17.22 2.58 1.50
N THR A 252 16.72 1.34 1.46
CA THR A 252 16.36 0.67 0.20
C THR A 252 15.32 1.49 -0.58
N LEU A 253 14.31 2.02 0.11
CA LEU A 253 13.31 2.90 -0.48
C LEU A 253 13.90 4.26 -0.90
N LEU A 254 14.65 4.93 -0.03
CA LEU A 254 15.22 6.27 -0.26
C LEU A 254 16.31 6.27 -1.35
N ASN A 255 17.00 5.16 -1.58
CA ASN A 255 18.00 5.02 -2.64
C ASN A 255 17.35 4.84 -4.03
N ASN A 256 16.07 4.47 -4.10
CA ASN A 256 15.37 4.33 -5.37
C ASN A 256 14.85 5.71 -5.85
N PRO A 257 15.06 6.11 -7.12
CA PRO A 257 14.56 7.40 -7.62
C PRO A 257 13.03 7.51 -7.64
N ALA A 258 12.28 6.39 -7.67
CA ALA A 258 10.82 6.38 -7.74
C ALA A 258 10.16 7.12 -6.57
N ILE A 259 10.64 6.90 -5.33
CA ILE A 259 10.06 7.55 -4.14
C ILE A 259 10.10 9.07 -4.27
N TRP A 260 11.16 9.64 -4.83
CA TRP A 260 11.33 11.09 -4.93
C TRP A 260 10.46 11.74 -5.99
N LYS A 261 10.02 10.98 -7.00
CA LYS A 261 9.09 11.49 -8.03
C LYS A 261 7.67 11.67 -7.48
N LEU A 262 7.32 10.95 -6.41
CA LEU A 262 5.97 10.97 -5.84
C LEU A 262 5.59 12.34 -5.24
N SER A 263 6.58 13.15 -4.84
CA SER A 263 6.33 14.51 -4.32
C SER A 263 5.68 15.44 -5.35
N ALA A 264 5.77 15.11 -6.64
CA ALA A 264 5.19 15.87 -7.75
C ALA A 264 4.20 15.02 -8.57
N ASN A 265 3.64 13.97 -7.97
CA ASN A 265 2.64 13.13 -8.64
C ASN A 265 1.36 13.91 -8.96
N ASP A 266 0.69 13.56 -10.06
CA ASP A 266 -0.58 14.18 -10.46
C ASP A 266 -1.67 14.02 -9.40
N SER A 267 -1.71 12.86 -8.72
CA SER A 267 -2.64 12.61 -7.63
C SER A 267 -2.21 13.34 -6.35
N HIS A 268 -3.11 14.19 -5.85
CA HIS A 268 -2.91 14.90 -4.60
C HIS A 268 -2.84 13.96 -3.39
N HIS A 269 -3.54 12.83 -3.41
CA HIS A 269 -3.44 11.80 -2.37
C HIS A 269 -2.04 11.21 -2.27
N VAL A 270 -1.37 10.99 -3.42
CA VAL A 270 0.01 10.49 -3.45
C VAL A 270 0.97 11.55 -2.89
N ARG A 271 0.81 12.82 -3.29
CA ARG A 271 1.65 13.91 -2.77
C ARG A 271 1.50 14.08 -1.26
N ALA A 272 0.27 14.12 -0.74
CA ALA A 272 0.01 14.24 0.69
C ALA A 272 0.65 13.09 1.48
N ALA A 273 0.38 11.84 1.06
CA ALA A 273 0.95 10.66 1.69
C ALA A 273 2.48 10.63 1.63
N TRP A 274 3.08 11.16 0.56
CA TRP A 274 4.54 11.27 0.45
C TRP A 274 5.10 12.25 1.47
N PHE A 275 4.50 13.43 1.62
CA PHE A 275 4.93 14.41 2.62
C PHE A 275 4.79 13.84 4.03
N ASP A 276 3.68 13.16 4.33
CA ASP A 276 3.49 12.48 5.62
C ASP A 276 4.59 11.45 5.87
N ALA A 277 4.89 10.58 4.90
CA ALA A 277 5.93 9.55 5.01
C ALA A 277 7.32 10.15 5.26
N ILE A 278 7.67 11.24 4.57
CA ILE A 278 8.92 11.97 4.81
C ILE A 278 8.94 12.59 6.20
N GLY A 279 7.81 13.15 6.65
CA GLY A 279 7.65 13.65 8.03
C GLY A 279 7.94 12.58 9.07
N HIS A 280 7.36 11.38 8.92
CA HIS A 280 7.60 10.26 9.85
C HIS A 280 9.06 9.79 9.83
N ILE A 281 9.70 9.73 8.65
CA ILE A 281 11.13 9.41 8.54
C ILE A 281 11.97 10.46 9.27
N ILE A 282 11.68 11.75 9.08
CA ILE A 282 12.41 12.84 9.76
C ILE A 282 12.22 12.72 11.27
N GLN A 283 10.97 12.64 11.74
CA GLN A 283 10.65 12.55 13.16
C GLN A 283 11.41 11.41 13.85
N ARG A 284 11.47 10.23 13.21
CA ARG A 284 12.04 9.03 13.83
C ARG A 284 13.52 8.83 13.53
N HIS A 285 14.02 9.26 12.38
CA HIS A 285 15.35 8.90 11.89
C HIS A 285 16.21 10.09 11.49
N HIS A 286 15.90 11.31 11.95
CA HIS A 286 16.67 12.52 11.63
C HIS A 286 18.18 12.38 11.83
N THR A 287 18.62 11.72 12.92
CA THR A 287 20.05 11.49 13.23
C THR A 287 20.79 10.63 12.18
N ARG A 288 20.05 9.88 11.35
CA ARG A 288 20.61 9.00 10.32
C ARG A 288 20.55 9.61 8.91
N LEU A 289 19.89 10.75 8.72
CA LEU A 289 19.71 11.35 7.39
C LEU A 289 21.02 11.86 6.80
N GLY A 290 21.83 12.55 7.62
CA GLY A 290 23.00 13.28 7.15
C GLY A 290 22.68 14.39 6.14
N PRO A 291 23.70 15.14 5.68
CA PRO A 291 23.50 16.33 4.86
C PRO A 291 22.95 16.05 3.46
N GLN A 292 23.18 14.86 2.92
CA GLN A 292 22.73 14.50 1.56
C GLN A 292 21.22 14.23 1.52
N LEU A 293 20.72 13.30 2.34
CA LEU A 293 19.28 12.99 2.38
C LEU A 293 18.50 14.14 3.01
N GLY A 294 19.00 14.69 4.12
CA GLY A 294 18.40 15.85 4.78
C GLY A 294 18.26 17.04 3.84
N GLY A 295 19.31 17.39 3.09
CA GLY A 295 19.28 18.47 2.10
C GLY A 295 18.33 18.20 0.94
N LYS A 296 18.22 16.95 0.48
CA LYS A 296 17.26 16.55 -0.57
C LYS A 296 15.82 16.69 -0.09
N MET A 297 15.51 16.16 1.10
CA MET A 297 14.18 16.30 1.72
C MET A 297 13.81 17.77 1.92
N ALA A 298 14.72 18.55 2.50
CA ALA A 298 14.53 19.98 2.72
C ALA A 298 14.23 20.72 1.41
N THR A 299 15.01 20.47 0.35
CA THR A 299 14.83 21.09 -0.97
C THR A 299 13.45 20.79 -1.56
N ILE A 300 12.94 19.57 -1.41
CA ILE A 300 11.62 19.19 -1.91
C ILE A 300 10.52 19.82 -1.06
N LEU A 301 10.66 19.83 0.27
CA LEU A 301 9.71 20.44 1.21
C LEU A 301 9.55 21.95 1.00
N ILE A 302 10.55 22.65 0.46
CA ILE A 302 10.44 24.09 0.12
C ILE A 302 10.34 24.36 -1.38
N SER A 303 10.08 23.34 -2.20
CA SER A 303 9.93 23.45 -3.66
C SER A 303 8.68 24.26 -4.08
N GLN A 304 8.03 23.99 -5.22
CA GLN A 304 6.89 24.81 -5.71
C GLN A 304 5.77 24.94 -4.67
N PRO A 305 5.00 26.04 -4.60
CA PRO A 305 3.87 26.14 -3.68
C PRO A 305 2.87 25.00 -3.88
N GLU A 306 2.30 24.49 -2.79
CA GLU A 306 1.20 23.55 -2.85
C GLU A 306 -0.10 24.30 -2.56
N LYS A 307 -0.98 24.34 -3.56
CA LYS A 307 -2.18 25.18 -3.58
C LYS A 307 -3.44 24.46 -3.09
N ARG A 308 -3.28 23.21 -2.66
CA ARG A 308 -4.34 22.42 -2.04
C ARG A 308 -4.10 22.31 -0.54
N ALA A 309 -5.09 22.70 0.25
CA ALA A 309 -5.00 22.70 1.71
C ALA A 309 -4.58 21.35 2.31
N ASP A 310 -5.14 20.25 1.83
CA ASP A 310 -4.85 18.89 2.33
C ASP A 310 -3.39 18.50 2.14
N VAL A 311 -2.84 18.75 0.95
CA VAL A 311 -1.43 18.45 0.66
C VAL A 311 -0.50 19.46 1.35
N ALA A 312 -0.90 20.73 1.43
CA ALA A 312 -0.17 21.77 2.13
C ALA A 312 -0.03 21.44 3.62
N ALA A 313 -1.08 20.91 4.26
CA ALA A 313 -1.05 20.46 5.65
C ALA A 313 0.02 19.39 5.90
N SER A 314 0.00 18.30 5.13
CA SER A 314 1.02 17.24 5.22
C SER A 314 2.43 17.76 5.00
N ARG A 315 2.61 18.63 4.01
CA ARG A 315 3.90 19.22 3.70
C ARG A 315 4.44 20.10 4.81
N TRP A 316 3.59 20.97 5.36
CA TRP A 316 3.98 21.86 6.44
C TRP A 316 4.25 21.09 7.73
N ALA A 317 3.49 20.04 8.03
CA ALA A 317 3.78 19.14 9.13
C ALA A 317 5.19 18.51 8.99
N ALA A 318 5.51 17.98 7.81
CA ALA A 318 6.84 17.42 7.54
C ALA A 318 7.97 18.46 7.62
N LEU A 319 7.71 19.69 7.14
CA LEU A 319 8.66 20.79 7.26
C LEU A 319 8.88 21.22 8.70
N LEU A 320 7.82 21.32 9.52
CA LEU A 320 7.96 21.60 10.95
C LEU A 320 8.79 20.53 11.64
N LEU A 321 8.58 19.25 11.33
CA LEU A 321 9.41 18.15 11.83
C LEU A 321 10.89 18.31 11.42
N LEU A 322 11.15 18.75 10.18
CA LEU A 322 12.51 19.07 9.72
C LEU A 322 13.14 20.21 10.53
N LEU A 323 12.39 21.27 10.83
CA LEU A 323 12.88 22.43 11.60
C LEU A 323 13.21 22.09 13.07
N HIS A 324 12.81 20.91 13.55
CA HIS A 324 13.22 20.40 14.87
C HIS A 324 14.57 19.68 14.85
N VAL A 325 15.11 19.36 13.67
CA VAL A 325 16.43 18.71 13.52
C VAL A 325 17.52 19.75 13.66
N GLU A 326 18.47 19.57 14.58
CA GLU A 326 19.50 20.57 14.91
C GLU A 326 20.21 21.13 13.66
N GLU A 327 20.57 20.26 12.71
CA GLU A 327 21.34 20.59 11.52
C GLU A 327 20.50 21.06 10.31
N TRP A 328 19.17 21.24 10.46
CA TRP A 328 18.29 21.57 9.34
C TRP A 328 18.75 22.82 8.56
N HIS A 329 19.28 23.81 9.28
CA HIS A 329 19.72 25.09 8.75
C HIS A 329 20.98 24.97 7.88
N ILE A 330 21.76 23.89 8.07
CA ILE A 330 22.93 23.54 7.25
C ILE A 330 22.45 22.85 5.96
N TRP A 331 21.42 22.02 6.07
CA TRP A 331 20.87 21.26 4.94
C TRP A 331 20.09 22.14 3.96
N LEU A 332 19.41 23.18 4.45
CA LEU A 332 18.59 24.07 3.64
C LEU A 332 19.42 25.19 3.01
N LYS A 333 19.83 25.02 1.74
CA LYS A 333 20.61 26.04 1.02
C LYS A 333 19.80 27.29 0.64
N LYS A 334 18.52 27.12 0.28
CA LYS A 334 17.63 28.21 -0.19
C LYS A 334 16.71 28.71 0.93
N LYS A 335 17.33 29.21 1.99
CA LYS A 335 16.70 29.77 3.18
C LYS A 335 15.59 30.79 2.90
N ASP A 336 15.81 31.75 2.00
CA ASP A 336 14.79 32.76 1.63
C ASP A 336 13.53 32.16 1.00
N LEU A 337 13.68 30.99 0.35
CA LEU A 337 12.55 30.33 -0.28
C LEU A 337 11.58 29.75 0.76
N LEU A 338 12.06 29.31 1.93
CA LEU A 338 11.21 28.92 3.05
C LEU A 338 10.28 30.08 3.46
N VAL A 339 10.86 31.27 3.63
CA VAL A 339 10.11 32.48 3.99
C VAL A 339 9.09 32.85 2.90
N LYS A 340 9.48 32.76 1.62
CA LYS A 340 8.55 32.98 0.50
C LYS A 340 7.38 32.00 0.50
N ARG A 341 7.60 30.72 0.87
CA ARG A 341 6.51 29.73 0.98
C ARG A 341 5.58 29.99 2.15
N LEU A 342 6.14 30.44 3.26
CA LEU A 342 5.35 30.88 4.40
C LEU A 342 4.40 32.01 3.99
N PHE A 343 4.93 33.08 3.41
CA PHE A 343 4.13 34.23 3.00
C PHE A 343 3.09 33.85 1.94
N ASP A 344 3.45 33.06 0.93
CA ASP A 344 2.48 32.54 -0.05
C ASP A 344 1.33 31.76 0.61
N THR A 345 1.60 30.96 1.65
CA THR A 345 0.56 30.24 2.37
C THR A 345 -0.35 31.18 3.16
N ILE A 346 0.21 32.22 3.79
CA ILE A 346 -0.55 33.20 4.57
C ILE A 346 -1.39 34.08 3.65
N GLU A 347 -0.80 34.65 2.60
CA GLU A 347 -1.45 35.56 1.63
C GLU A 347 -2.63 34.90 0.91
N ASN A 348 -2.62 33.56 0.80
CA ASN A 348 -3.71 32.79 0.21
C ASN A 348 -4.62 32.12 1.26
N GLY A 349 -4.60 32.60 2.51
CA GLY A 349 -5.52 32.15 3.57
C GLY A 349 -5.43 30.65 3.89
N GLY A 350 -4.22 30.07 3.84
CA GLY A 350 -4.01 28.64 4.05
C GLY A 350 -4.63 27.77 2.94
N TRP A 351 -4.91 28.35 1.77
CA TRP A 351 -5.54 27.68 0.62
C TRP A 351 -6.91 27.03 0.95
N GLY A 352 -7.66 27.65 1.86
CA GLY A 352 -9.00 27.21 2.26
C GLY A 352 -9.07 26.47 3.59
N ASP A 353 -7.94 26.23 4.26
CA ASP A 353 -7.88 25.71 5.63
C ASP A 353 -7.14 26.70 6.55
N VAL A 354 -7.89 27.53 7.26
CA VAL A 354 -7.33 28.52 8.20
C VAL A 354 -6.66 27.85 9.40
N SER A 355 -7.09 26.62 9.78
CA SER A 355 -6.48 25.90 10.89
C SER A 355 -5.00 25.59 10.61
N LEU A 356 -4.65 25.41 9.34
CA LEU A 356 -3.29 25.26 8.87
C LEU A 356 -2.39 26.42 9.31
N LEU A 357 -2.86 27.67 9.17
CA LEU A 357 -2.10 28.85 9.56
C LEU A 357 -1.82 28.85 11.08
N SER A 358 -2.83 28.54 11.88
CA SER A 358 -2.66 28.47 13.35
C SER A 358 -1.67 27.38 13.77
N ASN A 359 -1.62 26.27 13.03
CA ASN A 359 -0.73 25.14 13.30
C ASN A 359 0.72 25.39 12.85
N ILE A 360 0.95 26.28 11.87
CA ILE A 360 2.29 26.53 11.31
C ILE A 360 2.98 27.73 11.95
N LEU A 361 2.26 28.83 12.14
CA LEU A 361 2.89 30.14 12.35
C LEU A 361 3.75 30.17 13.62
N LEU A 362 3.18 29.77 14.76
CA LEU A 362 3.91 29.81 16.03
C LEU A 362 5.08 28.82 16.06
N PRO A 363 4.90 27.53 15.69
CA PRO A 363 6.02 26.59 15.68
C PRO A 363 7.14 27.01 14.73
N LEU A 364 6.80 27.53 13.54
CA LEU A 364 7.81 27.92 12.57
C LEU A 364 8.62 29.13 13.03
N ILE A 365 7.97 30.20 13.47
CA ILE A 365 8.67 31.41 13.93
C ILE A 365 9.61 31.08 15.09
N SER A 366 9.19 30.19 15.99
CA SER A 366 10.03 29.75 17.13
C SER A 366 11.31 28.99 16.74
N LYS A 367 11.39 28.48 15.49
CA LYS A 367 12.51 27.69 14.99
C LYS A 367 13.35 28.41 13.94
N LEU A 368 12.90 29.56 13.44
CA LEU A 368 13.71 30.37 12.53
C LEU A 368 14.91 30.95 13.29
N PRO A 369 16.13 30.89 12.73
CA PRO A 369 17.29 31.54 13.34
C PRO A 369 17.12 33.06 13.37
N ASP A 370 17.73 33.72 14.35
CA ASP A 370 17.60 35.17 14.56
C ASP A 370 17.96 36.01 13.33
N GLU A 371 18.85 35.50 12.46
CA GLU A 371 19.24 36.13 11.20
C GLU A 371 18.04 36.36 10.25
N PHE A 372 16.96 35.58 10.38
CA PHE A 372 15.74 35.74 9.59
C PHE A 372 14.74 36.69 10.21
N LEU A 373 14.77 36.86 11.53
CA LEU A 373 13.76 37.59 12.31
C LEU A 373 14.04 39.10 12.30
N THR A 374 14.20 39.65 11.09
CA THR A 374 14.49 41.07 10.88
C THR A 374 13.21 41.91 10.93
N ARG A 375 13.37 43.23 11.07
CA ARG A 375 12.25 44.18 10.94
C ARG A 375 11.50 44.03 9.62
N ASP A 376 12.23 43.76 8.54
CA ASP A 376 11.64 43.55 7.22
C ASP A 376 10.79 42.27 7.18
N PHE A 377 11.30 41.16 7.75
CA PHE A 377 10.52 39.93 7.89
C PHE A 377 9.19 40.15 8.61
N TYR A 378 9.21 40.80 9.79
CA TYR A 378 7.96 41.09 10.52
C TYR A 378 7.03 42.02 9.74
N THR A 379 7.57 43.02 9.05
CA THR A 379 6.77 43.93 8.21
C THR A 379 6.06 43.17 7.09
N GLN A 380 6.77 42.26 6.40
CA GLN A 380 6.19 41.41 5.37
C GLN A 380 5.19 40.41 5.94
N LEU A 381 5.48 39.81 7.10
CA LEU A 381 4.58 38.88 7.79
C LEU A 381 3.24 39.54 8.12
N PHE A 382 3.24 40.73 8.73
CA PHE A 382 2.02 41.46 9.04
C PHE A 382 1.25 41.86 7.77
N LYS A 383 1.94 42.28 6.70
CA LYS A 383 1.30 42.57 5.40
C LYS A 383 0.62 41.34 4.81
N ALA A 384 1.28 40.19 4.86
CA ALA A 384 0.72 38.92 4.38
C ALA A 384 -0.55 38.56 5.17
N LEU A 385 -0.53 38.70 6.50
CA LEU A 385 -1.69 38.47 7.38
C LEU A 385 -2.87 39.44 7.14
N PHE A 386 -2.62 40.62 6.58
CA PHE A 386 -3.70 41.55 6.17
C PHE A 386 -4.24 41.25 4.77
N THR A 387 -3.51 40.50 3.96
CA THR A 387 -3.85 40.20 2.56
C THR A 387 -4.70 38.93 2.47
N GLY A 388 -4.28 37.85 3.14
CA GLY A 388 -5.04 36.61 3.26
C GLY A 388 -6.05 36.67 4.38
#